data_AF-A0A960YU63-F1
#
_entry.id   AF-A0A960YU63-F1
#
_cell.length_a   1.000
_cell.length_b   1.000
_cell.length_c   1.000
_cell.angle_alpha   90.00
_cell.angle_beta   90.00
_cell.angle_gamma   90.00
#
_symmetry.space_group_name_H-M   'P 1'
#
loop_
_entity.id
_entity.type
_entity.pdbx_description
1 polymer ?
#
loop_
_entity_poly.entity_id
_entity_poly.type
_entity_poly.pdbx_seq_one_letter_code
_entity_poly.pdbx_strand_id
1 'polypeptide(L)'
;MKSLLYLISTPIGNHKDLSPRAVEILERSDLIIGEEFKETSKLLKKASISREFELLNEHSSEDDIEEIFQKLKSSEISSLF
;
A
#
# COMPACT_ATOMS: atom_id res chain seq x y z
N MET A 1 17.00 12.85 1.93
CA MET A 1 15.69 12.84 1.25
C MET A 1 14.64 12.52 2.31
N LYS A 2 13.40 12.99 2.15
CA LYS A 2 12.33 12.78 3.13
C LYS A 2 11.46 11.61 2.65
N SER A 3 11.37 10.55 3.42
CA SER A 3 10.44 9.44 3.18
C SER A 3 9.04 9.84 3.68
N LEU A 4 8.01 9.54 2.88
CA LEU A 4 6.61 9.82 3.18
C LEU A 4 5.78 8.53 3.15
N LEU A 5 5.14 8.20 4.27
CA LEU A 5 4.13 7.14 4.34
C LEU A 5 2.72 7.75 4.28
N TYR A 6 1.95 7.36 3.27
CA TYR A 6 0.56 7.72 3.11
C TYR A 6 -0.34 6.61 3.64
N LEU A 7 -1.21 6.96 4.59
CA LEU A 7 -2.31 6.10 5.01
C LEU A 7 -3.51 6.38 4.12
N ILE A 8 -3.94 5.37 3.38
CA ILE A 8 -5.05 5.47 2.42
C ILE A 8 -6.20 4.63 2.96
N SER A 9 -7.36 5.25 3.17
CA SER A 9 -8.56 4.50 3.56
C SER A 9 -9.08 3.69 2.37
N THR A 10 -9.38 2.41 2.59
CA THR A 10 -10.12 1.59 1.63
C THR A 10 -11.64 1.82 1.74
N PRO A 11 -12.37 1.93 0.62
CA PRO A 11 -13.82 2.00 0.66
C PRO A 11 -14.44 0.70 1.18
N ILE A 12 -15.44 0.82 2.05
CA ILE A 12 -16.24 -0.32 2.48
C ILE A 12 -17.25 -0.66 1.38
N GLY A 13 -17.03 -1.79 0.69
CA GLY A 13 -17.90 -2.28 -0.37
C GLY A 13 -17.51 -1.79 -1.77
N ASN A 14 -17.86 -0.55 -2.13
CA ASN A 14 -17.68 -0.05 -3.51
C ASN A 14 -16.29 0.56 -3.73
N HIS A 15 -15.43 -0.17 -4.46
CA HIS A 15 -14.05 0.25 -4.69
C HIS A 15 -13.94 1.46 -5.63
N LYS A 16 -15.02 1.84 -6.34
CA LYS A 16 -15.06 3.08 -7.13
C LYS A 16 -15.08 4.34 -6.27
N ASP A 17 -15.30 4.21 -4.97
CA ASP A 17 -15.30 5.33 -4.03
C ASP A 17 -13.88 5.67 -3.55
N LEU A 18 -12.86 4.96 -4.04
CA LEU A 18 -11.47 5.31 -3.81
C LEU A 18 -11.20 6.69 -4.42
N SER A 19 -10.73 7.62 -3.59
CA SER A 19 -10.56 9.00 -4.05
C SER A 19 -9.53 9.10 -5.19
N PRO A 20 -9.67 10.07 -6.13
CA PRO A 20 -8.68 10.29 -7.18
C PRO A 20 -7.26 10.51 -6.63
N ARG A 21 -7.14 11.14 -5.46
CA ARG A 21 -5.87 11.35 -4.76
C ARG A 21 -5.25 10.04 -4.26
N ALA A 22 -6.07 9.11 -3.75
CA ALA A 22 -5.57 7.81 -3.31
C ALA A 22 -5.01 7.02 -4.49
N VAL A 23 -5.72 7.02 -5.63
CA VAL A 23 -5.22 6.40 -6.87
C VAL A 23 -3.89 7.04 -7.30
N GLU A 24 -3.79 8.37 -7.32
CA GLU A 24 -2.56 9.09 -7.68
C GLU A 24 -1.37 8.68 -6.78
N ILE A 25 -1.59 8.58 -5.47
CA ILE A 25 -0.54 8.18 -4.53
C ILE A 25 -0.12 6.73 -4.80
N LEU A 26 -1.08 5.80 -4.94
CA LEU A 26 -0.80 4.39 -5.22
C LEU A 26 -0.02 4.19 -6.54
N GLU A 27 -0.32 4.99 -7.57
CA GLU A 27 0.40 4.96 -8.84
C GLU A 27 1.85 5.46 -8.71
N ARG A 28 2.10 6.38 -7.76
CA ARG A 28 3.41 7.02 -7.53
C ARG A 28 4.24 6.34 -6.45
N SER A 29 3.64 5.49 -5.61
CA SER A 29 4.34 4.80 -4.53
C SER A 29 5.46 3.89 -5.05
N ASP A 30 6.64 4.02 -4.45
CA ASP A 30 7.75 3.08 -4.60
C ASP A 30 7.44 1.76 -3.87
N LEU A 31 6.77 1.86 -2.72
CA LEU A 31 6.37 0.74 -1.88
C LEU A 31 4.86 0.79 -1.59
N ILE A 32 4.18 -0.31 -1.87
CA ILE A 32 2.77 -0.52 -1.57
C ILE A 32 2.69 -1.61 -0.50
N ILE A 33 1.96 -1.35 0.58
CA ILE A 33 1.76 -2.27 1.69
C ILE A 33 0.25 -2.48 1.85
N GLY A 34 -0.18 -3.73 1.97
CA GLY A 34 -1.57 -4.10 2.24
C GLY A 34 -1.69 -5.16 3.33
N GLU A 35 -2.87 -5.29 3.92
CA GLU A 35 -3.12 -6.23 5.02
C GLU A 35 -3.34 -7.67 4.54
N GLU A 36 -4.16 -7.84 3.50
CA GLU A 36 -4.56 -9.13 2.95
C GLU A 36 -4.33 -9.19 1.44
N PHE A 37 -3.73 -10.28 0.93
CA PHE A 37 -3.36 -10.42 -0.48
C PHE A 37 -4.55 -10.27 -1.43
N LYS A 38 -5.68 -10.90 -1.10
CA LYS A 38 -6.85 -10.97 -1.99
C LYS A 38 -7.54 -9.61 -2.12
N GLU A 39 -7.73 -8.91 -1.01
CA GLU A 39 -8.40 -7.60 -1.00
C GLU A 39 -7.47 -6.53 -1.59
N THR A 40 -6.18 -6.55 -1.25
CA THR A 40 -5.17 -5.66 -1.86
C THR A 40 -5.09 -5.85 -3.38
N SER A 41 -5.01 -7.09 -3.85
CA SER A 41 -4.99 -7.41 -5.28
C SER A 41 -6.24 -6.93 -6.00
N LYS A 42 -7.43 -7.09 -5.40
CA LYS A 42 -8.70 -6.59 -5.97
C LYS A 42 -8.73 -5.07 -6.03
N LEU A 43 -8.27 -4.39 -4.98
CA LEU A 43 -8.22 -2.93 -4.93
C LEU A 43 -7.34 -2.38 -6.04
N LEU A 44 -6.09 -2.86 -6.12
CA LEU A 44 -5.13 -2.43 -7.15
C LEU A 44 -5.67 -2.72 -8.55
N LYS A 45 -6.21 -3.92 -8.79
CA LYS A 45 -6.81 -4.29 -10.07
C LYS A 45 -7.97 -3.37 -10.47
N LYS A 46 -8.86 -3.03 -9.54
CA LYS A 46 -9.99 -2.12 -9.82
C LYS A 46 -9.56 -0.67 -10.01
N ALA A 47 -8.48 -0.26 -9.34
CA ALA A 47 -7.81 1.01 -9.59
C ALA A 47 -6.98 1.00 -10.89
N SER A 48 -6.93 -0.12 -11.62
CA SER A 48 -6.11 -0.31 -12.83
C SER A 48 -4.60 -0.14 -12.57
N ILE A 49 -4.16 -0.46 -11.34
CA ILE A 49 -2.77 -0.42 -10.91
C ILE A 49 -2.21 -1.84 -10.95
N SER A 50 -1.11 -2.01 -11.69
CA SER A 50 -0.39 -3.27 -11.80
C SER A 50 1.00 -3.13 -11.17
N ARG A 51 1.07 -3.30 -9.85
CA ARG A 51 2.30 -3.25 -9.05
C ARG A 51 2.31 -4.38 -8.02
N GLU A 52 3.52 -4.81 -7.66
CA GLU A 52 3.72 -5.69 -6.50
C GLU A 52 3.50 -4.91 -5.20
N PHE A 53 3.20 -5.64 -4.13
CA PHE A 53 2.97 -5.07 -2.81
C PHE A 53 3.44 -6.03 -1.72
N GLU A 54 3.78 -5.48 -0.56
CA GLU A 54 4.14 -6.21 0.64
C GLU A 54 2.93 -6.43 1.54
N LEU A 55 2.96 -7.51 2.31
CA LEU A 55 1.92 -7.79 3.31
C LEU A 55 2.39 -7.42 4.71
N LEU A 56 1.55 -6.69 5.43
CA LEU A 56 1.77 -6.38 6.84
C LEU A 56 0.46 -6.54 7.61
N ASN A 57 0.41 -7.50 8.53
CA ASN A 57 -0.78 -7.81 9.33
C ASN A 57 -0.40 -8.41 10.70
N GLU A 58 -1.39 -8.86 11.46
CA GLU A 58 -1.22 -9.42 12.81
C GLU A 58 -0.36 -10.69 12.89
N HIS A 59 -0.09 -11.35 11.76
CA HIS A 59 0.76 -12.54 11.69
C HIS A 59 2.18 -12.25 11.19
N SER A 60 2.47 -11.00 10.80
CA SER A 60 3.82 -10.60 10.40
C SER A 60 4.79 -10.73 11.58
N SER A 61 5.94 -11.35 11.31
CA SER A 61 7.02 -11.49 12.29
C SER A 61 7.75 -10.16 12.50
N GLU A 62 8.58 -10.09 13.54
CA GLU A 62 9.44 -8.92 13.77
C GLU A 62 10.42 -8.69 12.59
N ASP A 63 10.90 -9.77 11.97
CA ASP A 63 11.79 -9.70 10.81
C ASP A 63 11.07 -9.11 9.58
N ASP A 64 9.81 -9.50 9.34
CA ASP A 64 8.99 -8.94 8.24
C ASP A 64 8.77 -7.43 8.44
N ILE A 65 8.48 -7.03 9.68
CA ILE A 65 8.28 -5.62 10.05
C ILE A 65 9.57 -4.82 9.83
N GLU A 66 10.72 -5.35 10.25
CA GLU A 66 12.02 -4.70 10.07
C GLU A 66 12.38 -4.58 8.58
N GLU A 67 12.10 -5.60 7.76
CA GLU A 67 12.31 -5.53 6.31
C GLU A 67 11.49 -4.40 5.67
N ILE A 68 10.20 -4.31 6.00
CA ILE A 68 9.32 -3.24 5.53
C ILE A 68 9.82 -1.87 6.02
N PHE A 69 10.29 -1.79 7.27
CA PHE A 69 10.84 -0.55 7.82
C PHE A 69 12.09 -0.07 7.08
N GLN A 70 12.97 -0.99 6.67
CA GLN A 70 14.12 -0.66 5.84
C GLN A 70 13.70 -0.21 4.42
N LYS A 71 12.71 -0.87 3.81
CA LYS A 71 12.13 -0.45 2.52
C LYS A 71 11.48 0.94 2.61
N LEU A 72 10.81 1.26 3.73
CA LEU A 72 10.23 2.59 3.97
C LEU A 72 11.30 3.68 4.02
N LYS A 73 12.45 3.42 4.63
CA LYS A 73 13.56 4.40 4.72
C LYS A 73 14.22 4.67 3.37
N SER A 74 14.23 3.70 2.46
CA SER A 74 14.83 3.82 1.13
C SER A 74 13.86 4.34 0.08
N SER A 75 12.55 4.31 0.34
CA SER A 75 11.49 4.81 -0.53
C SER A 75 11.29 6.32 -0.37
N GLU A 76 10.89 7.01 -1.44
CA GLU A 76 10.46 8.41 -1.36
C GLU A 76 8.98 8.49 -0.98
N ILE A 77 8.15 7.68 -1.64
CA ILE A 77 6.71 7.60 -1.42
C ILE A 77 6.32 6.15 -1.12
N SER A 78 5.66 5.93 0.00
CA SER A 78 5.08 4.64 0.36
C SER A 78 3.61 4.80 0.72
N SER A 79 2.82 3.77 0.45
CA SER A 79 1.38 3.75 0.75
C SER A 79 0.99 2.50 1.51
N LEU A 80 0.16 2.68 2.53
CA LEU A 80 -0.46 1.62 3.34
C LEU A 80 -1.98 1.82 3.32
N PHE A 81 -2.73 0.74 3.12
CA PHE A 81 -4.20 0.75 3.06
C PHE A 81 -4.83 -0.59 3.45
#